data_AF-A0A534NXH7-F1
#
_entry.id   AF-A0A534NXH7-F1
#
_cell.length_a   1.000
_cell.length_b   1.000
_cell.length_c   1.000
_cell.angle_alpha   90.00
_cell.angle_beta   90.00
_cell.angle_gamma   90.00
#
_symmetry.space_group_name_H-M   'P 1'
#
loop_
_entity.id
_entity.type
_entity.pdbx_description
1 polymer ?
#
loop_
_entity_poly.entity_id
_entity_poly.type
_entity_poly.pdbx_seq_one_letter_code
_entity_poly.pdbx_strand_id
1 'polypeptide(L)' 'METRLLSARSPADLDEAAALIRRGGLVAFPTETVYGLGALALEPLAVRAIYAAKGRPLTNPLIVHVLG' A
#
# COMPACT_ATOMS: atom_id res chain seq x y z
N MET A 1 4.53 0.17 -15.70
CA MET A 1 4.55 -0.03 -14.24
C MET A 1 4.84 -1.50 -14.01
N GLU A 2 5.91 -1.81 -13.30
CA GLU A 2 6.31 -3.20 -13.04
C GLU A 2 5.63 -3.67 -11.74
N THR A 3 4.94 -4.80 -11.79
CA THR A 3 4.34 -5.43 -10.61
C THR A 3 5.20 -6.61 -10.20
N ARG A 4 5.58 -6.64 -8.93
CA ARG A 4 6.41 -7.72 -8.35
C ARG A 4 5.59 -8.48 -7.33
N LEU A 5 5.69 -9.81 -7.35
CA LEU A 5 5.06 -10.68 -6.37
C LEU A 5 6.04 -10.96 -5.24
N LEU A 6 5.65 -10.57 -4.03
CA LEU A 6 6.41 -10.71 -2.80
C LEU A 6 5.67 -11.65 -1.86
N SER A 7 6.39 -12.55 -1.20
CA SER A 7 5.83 -13.50 -0.25
C SER A 7 5.71 -12.87 1.14
N ALA A 8 4.50 -12.80 1.67
CA ALA A 8 4.25 -12.39 3.06
C ALA A 8 4.86 -13.34 4.12
N ARG A 9 5.45 -14.47 3.69
CA ARG A 9 6.13 -15.44 4.56
C ARG A 9 7.66 -15.28 4.55
N SER A 10 8.20 -14.43 3.68
CA SER A 10 9.64 -14.15 3.59
C SER A 10 9.96 -12.84 4.31
N PRO A 11 10.80 -12.86 5.35
CA PRO A 11 11.23 -11.62 6.02
C PRO A 11 11.86 -10.61 5.05
N ALA A 12 12.68 -11.08 4.10
CA ALA A 12 13.32 -10.22 3.10
C ALA A 12 12.31 -9.54 2.17
N ASP A 13 11.25 -10.25 1.78
CA ASP A 13 10.18 -9.73 0.94
C ASP A 13 9.31 -8.72 1.70
N LEU A 14 9.10 -8.93 3.01
CA LEU A 14 8.43 -7.97 3.89
C LEU A 14 9.26 -6.69 4.05
N ASP A 15 10.57 -6.81 4.26
CA ASP A 15 11.49 -5.67 4.31
C ASP A 15 11.47 -4.87 3.00
N GLU A 16 11.44 -5.58 1.87
CA GLU A 16 11.31 -4.97 0.55
C GLU A 16 9.99 -4.24 0.36
N ALA A 17 8.86 -4.86 0.73
CA ALA A 17 7.54 -4.23 0.68
C ALA A 17 7.47 -2.98 1.58
N ALA A 18 8.03 -3.06 2.79
CA ALA A 18 8.14 -1.92 3.69
C ALA A 18 9.00 -0.80 3.10
N ALA A 19 10.11 -1.13 2.44
CA ALA A 19 10.96 -0.16 1.78
C ALA A 19 10.25 0.50 0.57
N LEU A 20 9.44 -0.25 -0.18
CA LEU A 20 8.60 0.29 -1.25
C LEU A 20 7.61 1.31 -0.72
N ILE A 21 6.87 1.00 0.36
CA ILE A 21 5.94 1.94 0.99
C ILE A 21 6.68 3.20 1.47
N ARG A 22 7.82 3.06 2.14
CA ARG A 22 8.63 4.19 2.64
C ARG A 22 9.13 5.12 1.54
N ARG A 23 9.35 4.60 0.32
CA ARG A 23 9.72 5.39 -0.86
C ARG A 23 8.52 5.97 -1.63
N GLY A 24 7.31 5.90 -1.07
CA GLY A 24 6.08 6.39 -1.70
C GLY A 24 5.47 5.43 -2.73
N GLY A 25 5.93 4.18 -2.77
CA GLY A 25 5.37 3.13 -3.62
C GLY A 25 4.04 2.60 -3.09
N LEU A 26 3.35 1.85 -3.95
CA LEU A 26 2.10 1.17 -3.63
C LEU A 26 2.36 -0.31 -3.37
N VAL A 27 1.71 -0.86 -2.34
CA VAL A 27 1.78 -2.30 -2.03
C VAL A 27 0.37 -2.84 -1.86
N ALA A 28 0.02 -3.87 -2.62
CA ALA A 28 -1.17 -4.66 -2.36
C ALA A 28 -0.83 -5.74 -1.32
N PHE A 29 -1.63 -5.87 -0.26
CA PHE A 29 -1.36 -6.81 0.83
C PHE A 29 -2.63 -7.54 1.29
N PRO A 30 -2.53 -8.80 1.74
CA PRO A 30 -3.68 -9.53 2.26
C PRO A 30 -4.10 -9.00 3.64
N THR A 31 -5.39 -9.06 3.94
CA THR A 31 -5.96 -8.92 5.29
C THR A 31 -6.88 -10.10 5.59
N GLU A 32 -7.50 -10.14 6.77
CA GLU A 32 -8.51 -11.15 7.12
C GLU A 32 -9.80 -11.03 6.29
N THR A 33 -10.11 -9.85 5.74
CA THR A 33 -11.34 -9.59 4.97
C THR A 33 -11.09 -9.52 3.47
N VAL A 34 -10.23 -8.60 3.03
CA VAL A 34 -9.97 -8.32 1.60
C VAL A 34 -8.52 -7.89 1.36
N TYR A 35 -8.07 -7.87 0.11
CA TYR A 35 -6.78 -7.25 -0.20
C TYR A 35 -6.86 -5.72 -0.06
N GLY A 36 -5.89 -5.15 0.67
CA GLY A 36 -5.65 -3.73 0.74
C GLY A 36 -4.74 -3.26 -0.39
N LEU A 37 -4.86 -2.00 -0.80
CA LEU A 37 -3.83 -1.28 -1.57
C LEU A 37 -3.32 -0.15 -0.68
N GLY A 38 -2.11 -0.31 -0.16
CA GLY A 38 -1.49 0.57 0.81
C GLY A 38 -0.44 1.49 0.20
N ALA A 39 -0.24 2.62 0.88
CA ALA A 39 0.80 3.60 0.66
C ALA A 39 1.14 4.25 2.01
N LEU A 40 2.20 5.06 2.06
CA LEU A 40 2.55 5.79 3.29
C LEU A 40 1.48 6.85 3.59
N ALA A 41 0.73 6.67 4.68
CA ALA A 41 -0.44 7.50 5.00
C ALA A 41 -0.13 8.98 5.25
N LEU A 42 1.10 9.28 5.68
CA LEU A 42 1.58 10.65 5.96
C LEU A 42 2.22 11.33 4.74
N GLU A 43 2.28 10.66 3.59
CA GLU A 43 2.85 11.19 2.36
C GLU A 43 1.73 11.49 1.34
N PRO A 44 1.35 12.77 1.13
CA PRO A 44 0.23 13.13 0.28
C PRO A 44 0.33 12.62 -1.16
N LEU A 45 1.54 12.57 -1.73
CA LEU A 45 1.72 12.08 -3.10
C LEU A 45 1.47 10.58 -3.20
N ALA A 46 1.91 9.81 -2.20
CA ALA A 46 1.69 8.36 -2.13
C ALA A 46 0.21 8.03 -1.93
N VAL A 47 -0.49 8.81 -1.08
CA VAL A 47 -1.94 8.69 -0.90
C VAL A 47 -2.69 8.98 -2.20
N ARG A 48 -2.32 10.05 -2.93
CA ARG A 48 -2.92 10.36 -4.25
C ARG A 48 -2.71 9.24 -5.26
N ALA A 49 -1.59 8.52 -5.20
CA ALA A 49 -1.33 7.39 -6.07
C ALA A 49 -2.32 6.23 -5.87
N ILE A 50 -2.83 6.01 -4.65
CA ILE A 50 -3.92 5.03 -4.40
C ILE A 50 -5.19 5.41 -5.18
N TYR A 51 -5.59 6.68 -5.11
CA TYR A 51 -6.77 7.17 -5.81
C TYR A 51 -6.64 7.02 -7.32
N ALA A 52 -5.49 7.42 -7.87
CA ALA A 52 -5.19 7.27 -9.30
C ALA A 52 -5.20 5.80 -9.73
N ALA A 53 -4.53 4.91 -8.99
CA ALA A 53 -4.46 3.49 -9.32
C ALA A 53 -5.83 2.79 -9.27
N LYS A 54 -6.73 3.21 -8.37
CA LYS A 54 -8.07 2.64 -8.23
C LYS A 54 -9.14 3.33 -9.07
N GLY A 55 -8.84 4.46 -9.70
CA GLY A 55 -9.87 5.34 -10.26
C GLY A 55 -10.89 5.80 -9.20
N ARG A 56 -10.47 5.95 -7.95
CA ARG A 56 -11.35 6.26 -6.81
C ARG A 56 -11.57 7.79 -6.72
N PRO A 57 -12.80 8.28 -6.48
CA PRO A 57 -13.04 9.70 -6.20
C PRO A 57 -12.31 10.18 -4.94
N LEU A 58 -11.71 11.38 -4.99
CA LEU A 58 -10.97 11.97 -3.85
C LEU A 58 -11.85 12.25 -2.63
N THR A 59 -13.17 12.36 -2.81
CA THR A 59 -14.15 12.53 -1.74
C THR A 59 -14.36 11.27 -0.91
N ASN A 60 -13.91 10.10 -1.38
CA ASN A 60 -14.08 8.84 -0.67
C ASN A 60 -12.88 8.60 0.26
N PRO A 61 -13.06 8.66 1.59
CA PRO A 61 -11.94 8.57 2.54
C PRO A 61 -11.23 7.21 2.47
N LEU A 62 -9.98 7.17 2.93
CA LEU A 62 -9.19 5.94 3.07
C LEU A 62 -9.05 5.58 4.56
N ILE A 63 -8.85 4.29 4.85
CA ILE A 63 -8.62 3.77 6.20
C ILE A 63 -7.12 3.75 6.48
N VAL A 64 -6.69 4.35 7.61
CA VAL A 64 -5.32 4.24 8.10
C VAL A 64 -5.21 2.97 8.94
N HIS A 65 -4.30 2.06 8.53
CA HIS A 65 -3.97 0.88 9.31
C HIS A 65 -2.85 1.22 10.28
N VAL A 66 -3.02 0.88 11.56
CA VAL A 66 -2.04 1.09 12.63
C VAL A 66 -1.76 -0.24 13.32
N LEU A 67 -0.57 -0.38 13.87
CA LEU A 67 -0.26 -1.47 14.79
C LEU A 67 -0.70 -1.06 16.19
N GLY A 68 -1.33 -1.98 16.92
CA GLY A 68 -1.61 -1.83 18.34
C GLY A 68 -0.38 -2.10 19.19
#